data_AF-F0JGX6-F1
#
_entry.id   AF-F0JGX6-F1
#
_cell.length_a   1.000
_cell.length_b   1.000
_cell.length_c   1.000
_cell.angle_alpha   90.00
_cell.angle_beta   90.00
_cell.angle_gamma   90.00
#
_symmetry.space_group_name_H-M   'P 1'
#
loop_
_entity.id
_entity.type
_entity.pdbx_description
1 polymer ?
#
loop_
_entity_poly.entity_id
_entity_poly.type
_entity_poly.pdbx_seq_one_letter_code
_entity_poly.pdbx_strand_id
1 'polypeptide(L)' 'MSKKVRSVRVPKELETLNLSGIIRECESHLRDLESATLLKQQGNQEAAEALMKTRQADLGRKIGKLVWEARVHYGKSRED' A
#
# COMPACT_ATOMS: atom_id res chain seq x y z
N MET A 1 8.16 7.51 11.67
CA MET A 1 7.59 6.88 12.88
C MET A 1 8.56 5.83 13.40
N SER A 2 8.69 5.67 14.71
CA SER A 2 9.54 4.60 15.28
C SER A 2 9.03 3.23 14.81
N LYS A 3 9.92 2.38 14.28
CA LYS A 3 9.60 1.04 13.78
C LYS A 3 9.21 0.13 14.95
N LYS A 4 7.93 0.10 15.31
CA LYS A 4 7.40 -0.87 16.27
C LYS A 4 7.14 -2.18 15.54
N VAL A 5 7.83 -3.24 15.97
CA VAL A 5 7.56 -4.59 15.48
C VAL A 5 6.20 -5.03 16.00
N ARG A 6 5.35 -5.54 15.12
CA ARG A 6 4.03 -6.12 15.46
C ARG A 6 3.87 -7.43 14.72
N SER A 7 3.42 -8.45 15.44
CA SER A 7 3.06 -9.75 14.85
C SER A 7 1.61 -9.73 14.44
N VAL A 8 1.32 -10.21 13.23
CA VAL A 8 -0.03 -10.29 12.67
C VAL A 8 -0.24 -11.72 12.19
N ARG A 9 -1.42 -12.28 12.48
CA ARG A 9 -1.79 -13.59 11.91
C ARG A 9 -2.21 -13.41 10.46
N VAL A 10 -1.59 -14.18 9.57
CA VAL A 10 -1.89 -14.20 8.14
C VAL A 10 -2.17 -15.64 7.68
N PRO A 11 -2.97 -15.83 6.61
CA PRO A 11 -3.11 -17.13 5.97
C PRO A 11 -1.75 -17.67 5.48
N LYS A 12 -1.62 -19.00 5.38
CA LYS A 12 -0.36 -19.65 5.00
C LYS A 12 0.12 -19.22 3.60
N GLU A 13 -0.81 -18.92 2.71
CA GLU A 13 -0.51 -18.45 1.34
C GLU A 13 0.16 -17.07 1.31
N LEU A 14 0.13 -16.34 2.43
CA LEU A 14 0.65 -14.99 2.58
C LEU A 14 1.73 -14.91 3.66
N GLU A 15 2.31 -16.04 4.07
CA GLU A 15 3.34 -16.09 5.12
C GLU A 15 4.57 -15.26 4.76
N THR A 16 4.90 -15.17 3.47
CA THR A 16 6.02 -14.37 2.94
C THR A 16 5.63 -12.96 2.53
N LEU A 17 4.41 -12.51 2.86
CA LEU A 17 3.92 -11.19 2.51
C LEU A 17 4.80 -10.10 3.14
N ASN A 18 5.27 -9.17 2.31
CA ASN A 18 6.04 -8.02 2.77
C ASN A 18 5.14 -6.98 3.46
N LEU A 19 4.78 -7.25 4.72
CA LEU A 19 3.95 -6.38 5.55
C LEU A 19 4.56 -4.99 5.75
N SER A 20 5.89 -4.91 5.85
CA SER A 20 6.59 -3.62 5.97
C SER A 20 6.43 -2.77 4.71
N GLY A 21 6.48 -3.40 3.54
CA GLY A 21 6.21 -2.77 2.25
C GLY A 21 4.77 -2.23 2.17
N ILE A 22 3.79 -3.04 2.57
CA ILE A 22 2.38 -2.62 2.59
C ILE A 22 2.18 -1.40 3.50
N ILE A 23 2.72 -1.45 4.72
CA ILE A 23 2.60 -0.34 5.67
C ILE A 23 3.21 0.93 5.08
N ARG A 24 4.37 0.83 4.42
CA ARG A 24 5.02 1.97 3.78
C ARG A 24 4.18 2.60 2.66
N GLU A 25 3.54 1.79 1.83
CA GLU A 25 2.63 2.31 0.78
C GLU A 25 1.38 2.96 1.39
N CYS A 26 0.82 2.38 2.45
CA CYS A 26 -0.28 3.00 3.18
C CYS A 26 0.13 4.34 3.83
N GLU A 27 1.31 4.42 4.45
CA GLU A 27 1.85 5.66 5.01
C GLU A 27 2.03 6.73 3.93
N SER A 28 2.54 6.34 2.74
CA SER A 28 2.66 7.25 1.61
C SER A 28 1.29 7.78 1.18
N HIS A 29 0.29 6.89 1.08
CA HIS A 29 -1.05 7.28 0.70
C HIS A 29 -1.70 8.24 1.69
N LEU A 30 -1.51 8.03 3.00
CA LEU A 30 -2.00 8.96 4.02
C LEU A 30 -1.41 10.37 3.85
N ARG A 31 -0.12 10.49 3.50
CA ARG A 31 0.50 11.80 3.17
C ARG A 31 -0.06 12.42 1.89
N ASP A 32 -0.42 11.59 0.91
CA ASP A 32 -1.11 12.08 -0.29
C ASP A 32 -2.50 12.65 0.07
N LEU A 33 -3.22 12.04 1.02
CA LEU A 33 -4.51 12.58 1.53
C LEU A 33 -4.32 13.95 2.19
N GLU A 34 -3.28 14.10 3.01
CA GLU A 34 -2.93 15.37 3.64
C GLU A 34 -2.62 16.44 2.57
N SER A 35 -1.84 16.06 1.55
CA SER A 35 -1.50 16.94 0.43
C SER A 35 -2.72 17.36 -0.38
N ALA A 36 -3.64 16.42 -0.66
CA ALA A 36 -4.89 16.72 -1.34
C ALA A 36 -5.79 17.66 -0.53
N THR A 37 -5.80 17.51 0.80
CA THR A 37 -6.52 18.41 1.71
C THR A 37 -5.96 19.83 1.63
N LEU A 38 -4.63 19.99 1.62
CA LEU A 38 -3.98 21.29 1.46
C LEU A 38 -4.30 21.94 0.11
N LEU A 39 -4.28 21.16 -0.98
CA LEU A 39 -4.65 21.66 -2.31
C LEU A 39 -6.10 22.17 -2.35
N LYS A 40 -7.04 21.45 -1.71
CA LYS A 40 -8.43 21.90 -1.57
C LYS A 40 -8.54 23.21 -0.79
N GLN A 41 -7.80 23.34 0.32
CA GLN A 41 -7.79 24.57 1.14
C GLN A 41 -7.23 25.77 0.38
N GLN A 42 -6.30 25.54 -0.55
CA GLN A 42 -5.74 26.58 -1.43
C GLN A 42 -6.65 26.90 -2.64
N GLY A 43 -7.82 26.28 -2.74
CA GLY A 43 -8.76 26.47 -3.85
C GLY A 43 -8.43 25.67 -5.11
N ASN A 44 -7.43 24.79 -5.07
CA ASN A 44 -7.05 23.95 -6.20
C ASN A 44 -7.72 22.57 -6.14
N GLN A 45 -9.04 22.55 -6.37
CA GLN A 45 -9.85 21.35 -6.25
C GLN A 45 -9.55 20.32 -7.35
N GLU A 46 -9.30 20.77 -8.58
CA GLU A 46 -8.98 19.89 -9.72
C GLU A 46 -7.66 19.13 -9.48
N ALA A 47 -6.61 19.81 -9.01
CA ALA A 47 -5.35 19.14 -8.69
C ALA A 47 -5.51 18.15 -7.53
N ALA A 48 -6.32 18.49 -6.52
CA ALA A 48 -6.60 17.58 -5.41
C ALA A 48 -7.29 16.29 -5.88
N GLU A 49 -8.28 16.41 -6.76
CA GLU A 49 -9.01 15.26 -7.31
C GLU A 49 -8.12 14.41 -8.23
N ALA A 50 -7.32 15.05 -9.08
CA ALA A 50 -6.36 14.37 -9.95
C ALA A 50 -5.29 13.60 -9.14
N LEU A 51 -4.75 14.23 -8.09
CA LEU A 51 -3.79 13.60 -7.17
C LEU A 51 -4.42 12.36 -6.52
N MET A 52 -5.62 12.51 -5.97
CA MET A 52 -6.34 11.42 -5.29
C MET A 52 -6.60 10.22 -6.19
N LYS A 53 -7.14 10.45 -7.39
CA LYS A 53 -7.45 9.40 -8.35
C LYS A 53 -6.20 8.63 -8.78
N THR A 54 -5.11 9.37 -9.04
CA THR A 54 -3.83 8.78 -9.46
C THR A 54 -3.22 7.93 -8.35
N ARG A 55 -3.21 8.44 -7.11
CA ARG A 55 -2.61 7.77 -5.95
C ARG A 55 -3.39 6.55 -5.51
N GLN A 56 -4.72 6.57 -5.56
CA GLN A 56 -5.53 5.40 -5.24
C GLN A 56 -5.26 4.23 -6.21
N ALA A 57 -5.17 4.52 -7.52
CA ALA A 57 -4.86 3.52 -8.53
C ALA A 57 -3.42 2.97 -8.39
N ASP A 58 -2.46 3.82 -8.02
CA ASP A 58 -1.10 3.41 -7.74
C ASP A 58 -1.00 2.50 -6.49
N LEU A 59 -1.67 2.89 -5.40
CA LEU A 59 -1.72 2.11 -4.16
C LEU A 59 -2.27 0.69 -4.42
N GLY A 60 -3.40 0.58 -5.12
CA GLY A 60 -3.99 -0.72 -5.46
C GLY A 60 -3.05 -1.61 -6.26
N ARG A 61 -2.34 -1.04 -7.26
CA ARG A 61 -1.35 -1.77 -8.06
C ARG A 61 -0.18 -2.27 -7.22
N LYS A 62 0.37 -1.43 -6.35
CA LYS A 62 1.52 -1.79 -5.51
C LYS A 62 1.18 -2.83 -4.45
N ILE A 63 0.06 -2.65 -3.74
CA ILE A 63 -0.40 -3.66 -2.77
C ILE A 63 -0.71 -4.97 -3.48
N GLY A 64 -1.42 -4.91 -4.62
CA GLY A 64 -1.73 -6.09 -5.42
C GLY A 64 -0.48 -6.86 -5.85
N LYS A 65 0.58 -6.16 -6.26
CA LYS A 65 1.88 -6.75 -6.59
C LYS A 65 2.50 -7.49 -5.39
N LEU A 66 2.53 -6.88 -4.21
CA LEU A 66 3.09 -7.51 -3.00
C LEU A 66 2.32 -8.78 -2.60
N VAL A 67 0.98 -8.75 -2.71
CA VAL A 67 0.12 -9.91 -2.44
C VAL A 67 0.35 -11.02 -3.48
N TRP A 68 0.47 -10.64 -4.76
CA TRP A 68 0.74 -11.58 -5.84
C TRP A 68 2.10 -12.25 -5.67
N GLU A 69 3.15 -11.50 -5.33
CA GLU A 69 4.49 -12.02 -5.06
C GLU A 69 4.48 -13.06 -3.94
N ALA A 70 3.76 -12.79 -2.84
CA ALA A 70 3.62 -13.74 -1.73
C ALA A 70 2.92 -15.04 -2.17
N ARG A 71 1.85 -14.92 -2.97
CA ARG A 71 1.13 -16.09 -3.50
C ARG A 71 1.97 -16.91 -4.49
N VAL A 72 2.73 -16.26 -5.36
CA VAL A 72 3.66 -16.94 -6.29
C VAL A 72 4.73 -17.68 -5.51
N HIS A 73 5.28 -17.06 -4.46
CA HIS A 73 6.25 -17.72 -3.59
C HIS A 73 5.65 -18.95 -2.91
N TYR A 74 4.42 -18.85 -2.39
CA TYR A 74 3.72 -19.99 -1.80
C TYR A 74 3.50 -21.13 -2.80
N GLY A 75 3.10 -20.80 -4.04
CA GLY A 75 2.94 -21.78 -5.12
C GLY A 75 4.22 -22.57 -5.38
N LYS A 76 5.36 -21.87 -5.52
CA LYS A 76 6.68 -22.51 -5.72
C LYS A 76 7.05 -23.44 -4.56
N SER A 77 6.84 -23.00 -3.32
CA SER A 77 7.14 -23.81 -2.13
C SER A 77 6.26 -25.04 -1.94
N ARG A 78 5.24 -25.25 -2.78
CA ARG A 78 4.39 -26.46 -2.79
C ARG A 78 4.77 -27.45 -3.89
N GLU A 79 5.51 -27.00 -4.90
CA GLU A 79 5.97 -27.84 -6.01
C GLU A 79 7.31 -28.52 -5.70
N ASP A 80 8.06 -27.99 -4.74
CA ASP A 80 9.22 -28.61 -4.09
C ASP A 80 8.82 -29.58 -2.96
#